data_AF-A0A512DXF7-F1
#
_entry.id   AF-A0A512DXF7-F1
#
_cell.length_a   1.000
_cell.length_b   1.000
_cell.length_c   1.000
_cell.angle_alpha   90.00
_cell.angle_beta   90.00
_cell.angle_gamma   90.00
#
_symmetry.space_group_name_H-M   'P 1'
#
loop_
_entity.id
_entity.type
_entity.pdbx_description
1 polymer ?
#
loop_
_entity_poly.entity_id
_entity_poly.type
_entity_poly.pdbx_seq_one_letter_code
_entity_poly.pdbx_strand_id
1 'polypeptide(L)'
;MKTDLDIVMVATRLVEELGDDAVRLAKVKLVELIAANNLRAAAFWREVMRLCEEHTGAAAPSPTSIAPPRADAADTAKFAAH
;
A
#
# COMPACT_ATOMS: atom_id res chain seq x y z
N MET A 1 4.61 18.88 -12.18
CA MET A 1 3.68 18.00 -12.92
C MET A 1 2.55 17.71 -11.95
N LYS A 2 1.28 17.84 -12.35
CA LYS A 2 0.10 17.68 -11.49
C LYS A 2 -0.21 16.19 -11.23
N THR A 3 0.84 15.38 -11.19
CA THR A 3 0.84 13.93 -11.31
C THR A 3 0.13 13.25 -10.16
N ASP A 4 0.20 13.81 -8.95
CA ASP A 4 -0.46 13.21 -7.78
C ASP A 4 -1.99 13.25 -7.91
N LEU A 5 -2.54 14.37 -8.39
CA LEU A 5 -3.97 14.48 -8.65
C LEU A 5 -4.40 13.54 -9.80
N ASP A 6 -3.60 13.47 -10.85
CA ASP A 6 -3.87 12.60 -12.00
C ASP A 6 -3.85 11.11 -11.57
N ILE A 7 -2.91 10.72 -10.70
CA ILE A 7 -2.82 9.36 -10.13
C ILE A 7 -4.10 9.04 -9.35
N VAL A 8 -4.51 9.92 -8.44
CA VAL A 8 -5.72 9.72 -7.63
C VAL A 8 -6.95 9.61 -8.52
N MET A 9 -7.12 10.53 -9.48
CA MET A 9 -8.27 10.51 -10.39
C MET A 9 -8.34 9.21 -11.20
N VAL A 10 -7.21 8.75 -11.74
CA VAL A 10 -7.18 7.50 -12.52
C VAL A 10 -7.46 6.29 -11.62
N ALA A 11 -6.87 6.22 -10.43
CA ALA A 11 -7.09 5.11 -9.51
C ALA A 11 -8.54 5.03 -9.04
N THR A 12 -9.13 6.15 -8.59
CA THR A 12 -10.53 6.22 -8.18
C THR A 12 -11.45 5.80 -9.33
N ARG A 13 -11.22 6.32 -10.54
CA ARG A 13 -12.06 5.99 -11.71
C ARG A 13 -11.97 4.51 -12.09
N LEU A 14 -10.78 3.93 -12.04
CA LEU A 14 -10.58 2.50 -12.33
C LEU A 14 -11.33 1.62 -11.33
N VAL A 15 -11.28 1.95 -10.04
CA VAL A 15 -11.99 1.20 -9.01
C VAL A 15 -13.50 1.36 -9.14
N GLU A 16 -13.99 2.56 -9.47
CA GLU A 16 -15.42 2.79 -9.74
C GLU A 16 -15.93 1.97 -10.94
N GLU A 17 -15.13 1.85 -12.00
CA GLU A 17 -15.55 1.16 -13.23
C GLU A 17 -15.35 -0.35 -13.18
N LEU A 18 -14.28 -0.83 -12.53
CA LEU A 18 -13.83 -2.23 -12.60
C LEU A 18 -13.84 -2.95 -11.25
N GLY A 19 -13.99 -2.25 -10.13
CA GLY A 19 -13.90 -2.84 -8.79
C GLY A 19 -12.57 -3.56 -8.58
N ASP A 20 -12.63 -4.82 -8.16
CA ASP A 20 -11.46 -5.67 -7.87
C ASP A 20 -10.55 -5.90 -9.09
N ASP A 21 -11.09 -5.80 -10.31
CA ASP A 21 -10.31 -5.95 -11.55
C ASP A 21 -9.38 -4.75 -11.83
N ALA A 22 -9.59 -3.61 -11.16
CA ALA A 22 -8.79 -2.40 -11.33
C ALA A 22 -7.30 -2.65 -11.05
N VAL A 23 -6.99 -3.41 -9.99
CA VAL A 23 -5.60 -3.75 -9.60
C VAL A 23 -4.95 -4.61 -10.68
N ARG A 24 -5.67 -5.62 -11.19
CA ARG A 24 -5.18 -6.50 -12.26
C ARG A 24 -4.88 -5.71 -13.53
N LEU A 25 -5.75 -4.78 -13.92
CA LEU A 25 -5.54 -3.94 -15.09
C LEU A 25 -4.33 -3.01 -14.92
N ALA A 26 -4.23 -2.33 -13.77
CA ALA A 26 -3.09 -1.45 -13.47
C ALA A 26 -1.76 -2.22 -13.50
N LYS A 27 -1.74 -3.45 -12.98
CA LYS A 27 -0.57 -4.34 -13.05
C LYS A 27 -0.18 -4.71 -14.47
N VAL A 28 -1.15 -5.03 -15.34
CA VAL A 28 -0.87 -5.31 -16.76
C VAL A 28 -0.24 -4.08 -17.43
N LYS A 29 -0.82 -2.90 -17.22
CA LYS A 29 -0.29 -1.64 -17.80
C LYS A 29 1.12 -1.34 -17.31
N LEU A 30 1.41 -1.58 -16.03
CA LEU A 30 2.75 -1.43 -15.48
C LEU A 30 3.76 -2.33 -16.21
N VAL A 31 3.45 -3.62 -16.40
CA VAL A 31 4.33 -4.57 -17.09
C VAL A 31 4.54 -4.18 -18.55
N GLU A 32 3.48 -3.80 -19.26
CA GLU A 32 3.55 -3.34 -20.66
C GLU A 32 4.50 -2.14 -20.81
N LEU A 33 4.42 -1.17 -19.90
CA LEU A 33 5.24 0.04 -19.96
C LEU A 33 6.70 -0.19 -19.59
N ILE A 34 6.97 -1.13 -18.66
CA ILE A 34 8.33 -1.58 -18.37
C ILE A 34 8.93 -2.28 -19.59
N ALA A 35 8.17 -3.18 -20.24
CA ALA A 35 8.60 -3.87 -21.45
C ALA A 35 8.87 -2.89 -22.61
N ALA A 36 8.11 -1.79 -22.69
CA ALA A 36 8.34 -0.71 -23.64
C ALA A 36 9.43 0.29 -23.23
N ASN A 37 10.14 0.07 -22.11
CA ASN A 37 11.14 0.96 -21.52
C ASN A 37 10.63 2.39 -21.22
N ASN A 38 9.31 2.55 -21.02
CA ASN A 38 8.71 3.83 -20.65
C ASN A 38 8.61 3.95 -19.12
N LEU A 39 9.77 4.16 -18.49
CA LEU A 39 9.91 4.12 -17.03
C LEU A 39 9.11 5.21 -16.31
N ARG A 40 8.91 6.38 -16.93
CA ARG A 40 8.10 7.46 -16.34
C ARG A 40 6.63 7.05 -16.24
N ALA A 41 6.07 6.51 -17.31
CA ALA A 41 4.70 6.03 -17.29
C ALA A 41 4.56 4.79 -16.39
N ALA A 42 5.56 3.91 -16.35
CA ALA A 42 5.58 2.79 -15.42
C ALA A 42 5.53 3.25 -13.96
N ALA A 43 6.28 4.29 -13.58
CA ALA A 43 6.21 4.85 -12.23
C ALA A 43 4.81 5.39 -11.88
N PHE A 44 4.15 6.06 -12.83
CA PHE A 44 2.76 6.50 -12.67
C PHE A 44 1.81 5.32 -12.41
N TRP A 45 1.87 4.27 -13.25
CA TRP A 45 0.98 3.11 -13.11
C TRP A 45 1.27 2.27 -11.86
N ARG A 46 2.49 2.32 -11.32
CA ARG A 46 2.81 1.72 -10.02
C ARG A 46 2.05 2.40 -8.88
N GLU A 47 2.04 3.73 -8.85
CA GLU A 47 1.28 4.46 -7.83
C GLU A 47 -0.23 4.29 -8.02
N VAL A 48 -0.73 4.30 -9.26
CA VAL A 48 -2.15 3.98 -9.54
C VAL A 48 -2.52 2.59 -9.02
N MET A 49 -1.70 1.56 -9.31
CA MET A 49 -1.94 0.19 -8.82
C MET A 49 -1.99 0.16 -7.28
N ARG A 50 -1.04 0.82 -6.61
CA ARG A 50 -1.01 0.91 -5.15
C ARG A 50 -2.28 1.56 -4.59
N LEU A 51 -2.72 2.68 -5.16
CA LEU A 51 -3.98 3.29 -4.73
C LEU A 51 -5.18 2.36 -4.99
N CYS A 52 -5.23 1.65 -6.12
CA CYS A 52 -6.30 0.67 -6.36
C CYS A 52 -6.31 -0.44 -5.28
N GLU A 53 -5.15 -0.93 -4.85
CA GLU A 53 -5.03 -1.93 -3.77
C GLU A 53 -5.51 -1.37 -2.41
N GLU A 54 -5.19 -0.11 -2.11
CA GLU A 54 -5.65 0.60 -0.92
C GLU A 54 -7.20 0.76 -0.92
N HIS A 55 -7.79 1.07 -2.08
CA HIS A 55 -9.26 1.26 -2.21
C HIS A 55 -10.04 -0.05 -2.18
N THR A 56 -9.50 -1.13 -2.75
CA THR A 56 -10.15 -2.45 -2.80
C THR A 56 -9.97 -3.24 -1.50
N GLY A 57 -9.22 -2.71 -0.53
CA GLY A 57 -8.89 -3.42 0.71
C GLY A 57 -7.98 -4.62 0.49
N ALA A 58 -7.44 -4.79 -0.72
CA ALA A 58 -6.51 -5.84 -1.10
C ALA A 58 -5.07 -5.53 -0.68
N ALA A 59 -4.84 -4.40 0.01
CA ALA A 59 -3.57 -4.09 0.64
C ALA A 59 -3.09 -5.29 1.46
N ALA A 60 -2.09 -6.00 0.91
CA ALA A 60 -1.31 -6.95 1.69
C ALA A 60 -0.88 -6.23 2.97
N PRO A 61 -0.93 -6.89 4.14
CA PRO A 61 -0.55 -6.25 5.39
C PRO A 61 0.84 -5.66 5.18
N SER A 62 0.95 -4.34 5.34
CA SER A 62 2.21 -3.61 5.45
C SER A 62 3.17 -4.48 6.26
N PRO A 63 4.44 -4.68 5.85
CA PRO A 63 5.36 -5.49 6.64
C PRO A 63 5.33 -4.94 8.05
N THR A 64 4.77 -5.75 8.94
CA THR A 64 4.48 -5.41 10.32
C THR A 64 5.70 -4.73 10.88
N SER A 65 5.56 -3.46 11.22
CA SER A 65 6.45 -2.77 12.13
C SER A 65 6.71 -3.73 13.29
N ILE A 66 7.92 -4.28 13.35
CA ILE A 66 8.36 -5.14 14.45
C ILE A 66 8.29 -4.25 15.69
N ALA A 67 7.19 -4.35 16.42
CA ALA A 67 7.06 -3.72 17.73
C ALA A 67 8.17 -4.32 18.60
N PRO A 68 9.06 -3.52 19.22
CA PRO A 68 10.00 -4.05 20.17
C PRO A 68 9.20 -4.69 21.32
N PRO A 69 9.65 -5.83 21.88
CA PRO A 69 8.96 -6.45 23.00
C PRO A 69 8.91 -5.43 24.14
N ARG A 70 7.68 -5.09 24.53
CA ARG A 70 7.38 -4.29 25.71
C ARG A 70 7.96 -5.05 26.91
N ALA A 71 9.12 -4.60 27.37
CA ALA A 71 9.70 -4.99 28.65
C ALA A 71 8.84 -4.37 29.75
N ASP A 72 7.73 -5.03 30.07
CA ASP A 72 6.94 -4.76 31.26
C ASP A 72 7.52 -5.62 32.40
N ALA A 73 8.40 -5.03 33.21
CA ALA A 73 8.66 -5.40 34.61
C ALA A 73 9.80 -4.55 35.20
N ALA A 74 9.55 -3.26 35.34
CA ALA A 74 10.04 -2.48 36.48
C ALA A 74 8.76 -1.91 37.09
N ASP A 75 8.45 -1.96 38.36
CA ASP A 75 9.18 -2.17 39.60
C ASP A 75 8.08 -2.27 40.68
N THR A 76 8.45 -2.47 41.95
CA THR A 76 7.65 -2.30 43.18
C THR A 76 6.73 -3.47 43.58
N ALA A 77 6.64 -3.90 44.85
CA ALA A 77 7.42 -3.64 46.06
C ALA A 77 6.90 -4.62 47.14
N LYS A 78 7.83 -5.20 47.90
CA LYS A 78 7.88 -5.13 49.38
C LYS A 78 6.57 -5.39 50.16
N PHE A 79 6.45 -6.55 50.84
CA PHE A 79 6.37 -6.69 52.32
C PHE A 79 5.83 -8.07 52.77
N ALA A 80 6.47 -8.58 53.83
CA ALA A 80 5.93 -9.35 54.96
C ALA A 80 5.83 -10.90 54.90
N ALA A 81 6.52 -11.49 55.91
CA ALA A 81 6.26 -12.75 56.63
C ALA A 81 6.35 -14.06 55.82
N HIS A 82 6.97 -15.15 56.30
CA HIS A 82 7.00 -15.66 57.66
C HIS A 82 8.16 -16.64 57.87
#